data_AF-A0A9W8RY42-F1
#
_entry.id   AF-A0A9W8RY42-F1
#
_cell.length_a   1.000
_cell.length_b   1.000
_cell.length_c   1.000
_cell.angle_alpha   90.00
_cell.angle_beta   90.00
_cell.angle_gamma   90.00
#
_symmetry.space_group_name_H-M   'P 1'
#
loop_
_entity.id
_entity.type
_entity.pdbx_description
1 polymer ?
#
loop_
_entity_poly.entity_id
_entity_poly.type
_entity_poly.pdbx_seq_one_letter_code
_entity_poly.pdbx_strand_id
1 'polypeptide(L)'
;MRVIFSLLCTAALAAAHGYVESATIGGKAYEFYNPNTDPYTSPAPKRISRPIPGNGPVEDVTSIDVQCNGYTAGGVKGSQPAALHAEAKAGSTVNLKWTLWPDSHVGPVITYMARCPDTGCDAWEPASQKVWFKVQEGGREGTSNTWATTPLMKADNKGIDYTIPECIKPGYYLVRHEIIALHSAYSYPGAQFYPGCHQLKVTGGANTTPTGLVAIPGVYKGADAGITYDPYKGKFIPTSKPATYKIPGPAVFKC
;
A
#
# COMPACT_ATOMS: atom_id res chain seq x y z
N MET A 1 49.35 -4.63 31.52
CA MET A 1 48.66 -4.05 30.35
C MET A 1 47.43 -4.92 30.06
N ARG A 2 46.25 -4.54 30.55
CA ARG A 2 45.00 -5.29 30.33
C ARG A 2 44.20 -4.55 29.26
N VAL A 3 44.13 -5.12 28.07
CA VAL A 3 43.32 -4.59 26.96
C VAL A 3 41.86 -4.96 27.24
N ILE A 4 41.04 -3.96 27.54
CA ILE A 4 39.59 -4.13 27.68
C ILE A 4 39.01 -4.03 26.27
N PHE A 5 38.54 -5.17 25.73
CA PHE A 5 37.74 -5.18 24.50
C PHE A 5 36.32 -4.72 24.85
N SER A 6 35.99 -3.47 24.51
CA SER A 6 34.62 -2.98 24.53
C SER A 6 33.84 -3.61 23.39
N LEU A 7 32.92 -4.51 23.70
CA LEU A 7 31.95 -5.06 22.76
C LEU A 7 30.94 -3.95 22.42
N LEU A 8 31.08 -3.29 21.26
CA LEU A 8 30.01 -2.45 20.73
C LEU A 8 28.85 -3.36 20.31
N CYS A 9 27.81 -3.42 21.15
CA CYS A 9 26.54 -4.01 20.77
C CYS A 9 25.80 -2.98 19.91
N THR A 10 25.89 -3.10 18.57
CA THR A 10 25.01 -2.37 17.67
C THR A 10 23.61 -2.97 17.80
N ALA A 11 22.72 -2.30 18.52
CA ALA A 11 21.31 -2.65 18.52
C ALA A 11 20.78 -2.48 17.09
N ALA A 12 20.59 -3.59 16.38
CA ALA A 12 19.86 -3.57 15.12
C ALA A 12 18.44 -3.12 15.44
N LEU A 13 18.08 -1.90 15.04
CA LEU A 13 16.72 -1.41 15.14
C LEU A 13 15.90 -2.22 14.12
N ALA A 14 15.30 -3.32 14.57
CA ALA A 14 14.37 -4.07 13.76
C ALA A 14 13.11 -3.21 13.59
N ALA A 15 13.01 -2.48 12.47
CA ALA A 15 11.76 -1.86 12.07
C ALA A 15 10.76 -2.99 11.81
N ALA A 16 9.79 -3.15 12.72
CA ALA A 16 8.82 -4.24 12.63
C ALA A 16 7.72 -3.97 11.58
N HIS A 17 7.59 -2.73 11.10
CA HIS A 17 6.52 -2.31 10.20
C HIS A 17 6.97 -1.13 9.31
N GLY A 18 6.22 -0.79 8.26
CA GLY A 18 6.62 0.23 7.30
C GLY A 18 5.50 1.01 6.62
N TYR A 19 5.90 2.01 5.83
CA TYR A 19 5.03 2.86 5.01
C TYR A 19 5.78 3.33 3.76
N VAL A 20 5.08 3.92 2.79
CA VAL A 20 5.70 4.56 1.61
C VAL A 20 6.33 5.87 2.05
N GLU A 21 7.66 5.97 2.00
CA GLU A 21 8.42 7.15 2.42
C GLU A 21 8.59 8.19 1.29
N SER A 22 8.63 7.72 0.04
CA SER A 22 8.77 8.60 -1.12
C SER A 22 8.29 7.92 -2.40
N ALA A 23 8.16 8.71 -3.47
CA ALA A 23 7.89 8.19 -4.81
C ALA A 23 8.67 8.95 -5.88
N THR A 24 8.89 8.30 -7.02
CA THR A 24 9.26 8.97 -8.26
C THR A 24 8.08 8.93 -9.22
N ILE A 25 7.54 10.11 -9.55
CA ILE A 25 6.32 10.28 -10.36
C ILE A 25 6.62 11.32 -11.45
N GLY A 26 6.40 10.98 -12.72
CA GLY A 26 6.68 11.91 -13.82
C GLY A 26 8.15 12.37 -13.88
N GLY A 27 9.07 11.52 -13.43
CA GLY A 27 10.50 11.83 -13.34
C GLY A 27 10.90 12.75 -12.17
N LYS A 28 9.98 13.08 -11.26
CA LYS A 28 10.24 13.92 -10.09
C LYS A 28 10.14 13.11 -8.80
N ALA A 29 11.04 13.38 -7.86
CA ALA A 29 10.97 12.81 -6.52
C ALA A 29 9.93 13.57 -5.67
N TYR A 30 9.14 12.82 -4.92
CA TYR A 30 8.15 13.32 -3.98
C TYR A 30 8.36 12.63 -2.63
N GLU A 31 8.63 13.41 -1.59
CA GLU A 31 8.53 12.92 -0.22
C GLU A 31 7.06 12.72 0.14
N PHE A 32 6.75 11.55 0.71
CA PHE A 32 5.43 11.26 1.22
C PHE A 32 5.31 11.76 2.65
N TYR A 33 4.09 11.72 3.17
CA TYR A 33 3.77 12.07 4.53
C TYR A 33 4.57 11.18 5.48
N ASN A 34 5.32 11.82 6.36
CA ASN A 34 6.11 11.12 7.35
C ASN A 34 5.44 11.24 8.73
N PRO A 35 4.83 10.17 9.27
CA PRO A 35 4.11 10.21 10.53
C PRO A 35 5.00 10.52 11.74
N ASN A 36 6.32 10.38 11.60
CA ASN A 36 7.28 10.63 12.68
C ASN A 36 7.80 12.07 12.69
N THR A 37 7.57 12.86 11.65
CA THR A 37 8.13 14.23 11.51
C THR A 37 7.08 15.28 11.18
N ASP A 38 6.17 14.99 10.25
CA ASP A 38 5.22 15.97 9.73
C ASP A 38 4.26 16.51 10.81
N PRO A 39 3.72 15.70 11.76
CA PRO A 39 2.93 16.21 12.88
C PRO A 39 3.66 17.20 13.80
N TYR A 40 4.99 17.14 13.84
CA TYR A 40 5.83 17.89 14.77
C TYR A 40 6.55 19.06 14.09
N THR A 41 6.27 19.31 12.81
CA THR A 41 6.90 20.37 12.02
C THR A 41 5.96 21.57 11.89
N SER A 42 6.48 22.79 12.05
CA SER A 42 5.71 24.04 11.95
C SER A 42 6.38 25.04 10.98
N PRO A 43 5.72 25.45 9.89
CA PRO A 43 4.42 24.96 9.41
C PRO A 43 4.49 23.51 8.91
N ALA A 44 3.37 22.77 9.00
CA ALA A 44 3.30 21.39 8.52
C ALA A 44 3.59 21.33 7.00
N PRO A 45 4.46 20.41 6.53
CA PRO A 45 4.75 20.24 5.12
C PRO A 45 3.49 19.86 4.32
N LYS A 46 3.33 20.45 3.14
CA LYS A 46 2.29 20.04 2.19
C LYS A 46 2.79 18.82 1.39
N ARG A 47 2.00 17.74 1.37
CA ARG A 47 2.36 16.47 0.72
C ARG A 47 1.37 16.13 -0.39
N ILE A 48 1.78 15.24 -1.30
CA ILE A 48 0.88 14.60 -2.28
C ILE A 48 0.18 13.36 -1.73
N SER A 49 0.75 12.77 -0.67
CA SER A 49 0.18 11.60 0.00
C SER A 49 -0.66 12.03 1.20
N ARG A 50 -1.71 11.29 1.46
CA ARG A 50 -2.56 11.52 2.62
C ARG A 50 -1.83 11.17 3.93
N PRO A 51 -2.17 11.81 5.06
CA PRO A 51 -1.61 11.47 6.36
C PRO A 51 -1.88 10.02 6.76
N ILE A 52 -0.93 9.38 7.43
CA ILE A 52 -1.09 8.06 8.04
C ILE A 52 -0.78 8.17 9.54
N PRO A 53 -1.37 7.34 10.41
CA PRO A 53 -1.15 7.44 11.86
C PRO A 53 0.24 6.97 12.30
N GLY A 54 0.94 6.21 11.47
CA GLY A 54 2.20 5.56 11.81
C GLY A 54 2.55 4.50 10.79
N ASN A 55 3.41 3.56 11.20
CA ASN A 55 3.78 2.40 10.39
C ASN A 55 2.93 1.15 10.68
N GLY A 56 1.96 1.22 11.60
CA GLY A 56 1.14 0.07 12.00
C GLY A 56 0.08 -0.34 10.96
N PRO A 57 -0.50 -1.54 11.11
CA PRO A 57 -1.49 -2.07 10.19
C PRO A 57 -2.93 -1.62 10.54
N VAL A 58 -3.82 -1.79 9.56
CA VAL A 58 -5.26 -1.92 9.74
C VAL A 58 -5.61 -3.39 9.62
N GLU A 59 -6.44 -3.95 10.52
CA GLU A 59 -6.80 -5.39 10.51
C GLU A 59 -8.31 -5.63 10.26
N ASP A 60 -9.13 -4.60 10.44
CA ASP A 60 -10.56 -4.65 10.18
C ASP A 60 -10.87 -4.23 8.73
N VAL A 61 -11.30 -5.19 7.91
CA VAL A 61 -11.64 -4.97 6.49
C VAL A 61 -12.94 -4.18 6.31
N THR A 62 -13.72 -4.02 7.37
CA THR A 62 -14.96 -3.25 7.37
C THR A 62 -14.75 -1.79 7.79
N SER A 63 -13.59 -1.48 8.39
CA SER A 63 -13.23 -0.12 8.80
C SER A 63 -12.94 0.79 7.61
N ILE A 64 -13.27 2.07 7.73
CA ILE A 64 -12.89 3.10 6.77
C ILE A 64 -11.35 3.26 6.68
N ASP A 65 -10.62 2.88 7.72
CA ASP A 65 -9.17 2.97 7.78
C ASP A 65 -8.50 2.11 6.69
N VAL A 66 -9.16 1.05 6.19
CA VAL A 66 -8.61 0.22 5.11
C VAL A 66 -8.53 0.98 3.76
N GLN A 67 -9.23 2.12 3.62
CA GLN A 67 -9.21 2.92 2.39
C GLN A 67 -7.87 3.63 2.18
N CYS A 68 -7.45 4.49 3.11
CA CYS A 68 -6.25 5.30 2.96
C CYS A 68 -5.41 5.35 4.24
N ASN A 69 -5.49 4.30 5.06
CA ASN A 69 -5.04 4.25 6.45
C ASN A 69 -5.93 5.10 7.37
N GLY A 70 -5.71 4.96 8.67
CA GLY A 70 -6.47 5.64 9.71
C GLY A 70 -6.30 4.94 11.05
N TYR A 71 -6.82 5.56 12.12
CA TYR A 71 -6.76 4.98 13.46
C TYR A 71 -8.08 5.23 14.19
N THR A 72 -9.15 4.63 13.66
CA THR A 72 -10.51 4.79 14.19
C THR A 72 -10.58 4.34 15.65
N ALA A 73 -9.80 3.32 16.04
CA ALA A 73 -9.70 2.87 17.43
C ALA A 73 -9.18 3.95 18.40
N GLY A 74 -8.35 4.89 17.92
CA GLY A 74 -7.90 6.06 18.68
C GLY A 74 -8.72 7.33 18.43
N GLY A 75 -9.88 7.22 17.78
CA GLY A 75 -10.78 8.35 17.54
C GLY A 75 -10.54 9.12 16.23
N VAL A 76 -9.53 8.76 15.42
CA VAL A 76 -9.26 9.40 14.13
C VAL A 76 -9.78 8.51 13.01
N LYS A 77 -10.94 8.86 12.46
CA LYS A 77 -11.59 8.08 11.40
C LYS A 77 -10.94 8.32 10.04
N GLY A 78 -10.37 7.26 9.46
CA GLY A 78 -9.77 7.32 8.12
C GLY A 78 -8.62 8.31 8.01
N SER A 79 -8.31 8.69 6.77
CA SER A 79 -7.22 9.59 6.43
C SER A 79 -7.70 10.77 5.61
N GLN A 80 -7.19 11.96 5.93
CA GLN A 80 -7.61 13.23 5.34
C GLN A 80 -7.00 13.47 3.94
N PRO A 81 -7.68 14.21 3.05
CA PRO A 81 -7.11 14.62 1.76
C PRO A 81 -5.74 15.30 1.88
N ALA A 82 -4.87 15.06 0.91
CA ALA A 82 -3.56 15.70 0.84
C ALA A 82 -3.67 17.04 0.12
N ALA A 83 -2.78 17.98 0.43
CA ALA A 83 -2.86 19.34 -0.13
C ALA A 83 -2.42 19.46 -1.60
N LEU A 84 -1.65 18.49 -2.12
CA LEU A 84 -1.01 18.59 -3.43
C LEU A 84 -1.32 17.39 -4.33
N HIS A 85 -1.04 17.54 -5.63
CA HIS A 85 -1.09 16.46 -6.64
C HIS A 85 0.27 16.36 -7.34
N ALA A 86 0.70 15.15 -7.65
CA ALA A 86 1.82 14.94 -8.56
C ALA A 86 1.33 14.84 -10.01
N GLU A 87 1.95 15.59 -10.92
CA GLU A 87 1.62 15.49 -12.34
C GLU A 87 2.30 14.26 -12.96
N ALA A 88 1.55 13.46 -13.71
CA ALA A 88 2.05 12.27 -14.38
C ALA A 88 1.32 12.05 -15.71
N LYS A 89 2.00 11.50 -16.72
CA LYS A 89 1.35 11.12 -17.98
C LYS A 89 0.65 9.77 -17.81
N ALA A 90 -0.52 9.59 -18.42
CA ALA A 90 -1.08 8.25 -18.61
C ALA A 90 -0.05 7.37 -19.36
N GLY A 91 0.05 6.11 -18.99
CA GLY A 91 1.07 5.18 -19.48
C GLY A 91 2.44 5.30 -18.80
N SER A 92 2.68 6.31 -17.97
CA SER A 92 3.96 6.43 -17.25
C SER A 92 4.02 5.54 -16.01
N THR A 93 5.24 5.10 -15.68
CA THR A 93 5.54 4.35 -14.46
C THR A 93 5.73 5.29 -13.28
N VAL A 94 5.19 4.87 -12.13
CA VAL A 94 5.43 5.45 -10.82
C VAL A 94 6.18 4.43 -9.97
N ASN A 95 7.28 4.84 -9.34
CA ASN A 95 7.99 4.03 -8.36
C ASN A 95 7.63 4.50 -6.95
N LEU A 96 7.21 3.58 -6.09
CA LEU A 96 6.88 3.82 -4.68
C LEU A 96 7.96 3.19 -3.80
N LYS A 97 8.70 4.03 -3.07
CA LYS A 97 9.73 3.59 -2.14
C LYS A 97 9.10 3.40 -0.76
N TRP A 98 9.10 2.16 -0.29
CA TRP A 98 8.78 1.84 1.10
C TRP A 98 10.00 2.01 1.99
N THR A 99 9.77 2.30 3.27
CA THR A 99 10.75 1.99 4.31
C THR A 99 11.17 0.52 4.22
N LEU A 100 12.32 0.14 4.79
CA LEU A 100 12.75 -1.27 4.78
C LEU A 100 11.65 -2.19 5.31
N TRP A 101 11.27 -3.20 4.53
CA TRP A 101 10.15 -4.09 4.86
C TRP A 101 10.63 -5.31 5.66
N PRO A 102 9.96 -5.72 6.75
CA PRO A 102 10.35 -6.90 7.52
C PRO A 102 10.24 -8.18 6.69
N ASP A 103 11.22 -9.07 6.82
CA ASP A 103 11.27 -10.33 6.06
C ASP A 103 10.12 -11.30 6.38
N SER A 104 9.61 -11.25 7.61
CA SER A 104 8.48 -12.03 8.07
C SER A 104 7.17 -11.64 7.39
N HIS A 105 7.02 -10.37 6.97
CA HIS A 105 5.79 -9.79 6.45
C HIS A 105 5.60 -10.10 4.95
N VAL A 106 5.59 -11.39 4.62
CA VAL A 106 5.25 -11.88 3.28
C VAL A 106 3.81 -11.53 2.92
N GLY A 107 3.55 -11.20 1.65
CA GLY A 107 2.22 -10.83 1.23
C GLY A 107 2.13 -10.26 -0.19
N PRO A 108 0.91 -10.07 -0.71
CA PRO A 108 0.72 -9.35 -1.96
C PRO A 108 0.98 -7.86 -1.82
N VAL A 109 1.14 -7.24 -2.99
CA VAL A 109 1.12 -5.79 -3.18
C VAL A 109 0.02 -5.47 -4.18
N ILE A 110 -0.85 -4.51 -3.87
CA ILE A 110 -2.00 -4.18 -4.70
C ILE A 110 -2.09 -2.66 -4.85
N THR A 111 -2.35 -2.20 -6.08
CA THR A 111 -2.55 -0.78 -6.36
C THR A 111 -3.91 -0.58 -7.05
N TYR A 112 -4.67 0.38 -6.54
CA TYR A 112 -5.94 0.85 -7.07
C TYR A 112 -5.84 2.31 -7.46
N MET A 113 -6.72 2.73 -8.37
CA MET A 113 -6.97 4.14 -8.66
C MET A 113 -8.46 4.43 -8.54
N ALA A 114 -8.80 5.67 -8.22
CA ALA A 114 -10.15 6.22 -8.26
C ALA A 114 -10.09 7.62 -8.84
N ARG A 115 -11.01 7.96 -9.75
CA ARG A 115 -11.08 9.31 -10.32
C ARG A 115 -11.71 10.26 -9.30
N CYS A 116 -11.02 11.35 -8.99
CA CYS A 116 -11.55 12.44 -8.17
C CYS A 116 -12.47 13.36 -8.99
N PRO A 117 -13.25 14.26 -8.35
CA PRO A 117 -13.89 15.36 -9.05
C PRO A 117 -12.89 16.16 -9.89
N ASP A 118 -13.37 16.78 -10.97
CA ASP A 118 -12.53 17.60 -11.85
C ASP A 118 -11.95 18.84 -11.12
N THR A 119 -12.48 19.20 -9.95
CA THR A 119 -11.95 20.24 -9.06
C THR A 119 -10.70 19.81 -8.28
N GLY A 120 -10.43 18.50 -8.13
CA GLY A 120 -9.28 18.00 -7.37
C GLY A 120 -9.61 16.89 -6.38
N CYS A 121 -8.55 16.26 -5.86
CA CYS A 121 -8.61 15.24 -4.79
C CYS A 121 -8.44 15.82 -3.38
N ASP A 122 -7.98 17.06 -3.27
CA ASP A 122 -7.55 17.77 -2.05
C ASP A 122 -8.72 18.17 -1.11
N ALA A 123 -9.96 17.96 -1.55
CA ALA A 123 -11.16 18.12 -0.74
C ALA A 123 -12.18 17.00 -0.97
N TRP A 124 -11.75 15.84 -1.49
CA TRP A 124 -12.64 14.74 -1.84
C TRP A 124 -12.32 13.47 -1.05
N GLU A 125 -13.34 12.81 -0.52
CA GLU A 125 -13.22 11.51 0.14
C GLU A 125 -14.26 10.55 -0.44
N PRO A 126 -13.83 9.39 -1.00
CA PRO A 126 -14.77 8.43 -1.59
C PRO A 126 -15.73 7.79 -0.57
N ALA A 127 -15.32 7.66 0.69
CA ALA A 127 -16.03 6.90 1.72
C ALA A 127 -16.48 5.52 1.20
N SER A 128 -17.78 5.24 1.12
CA SER A 128 -18.34 3.96 0.65
C SER A 128 -18.68 3.92 -0.84
N GLN A 129 -18.28 4.91 -1.63
CA GLN A 129 -18.57 4.96 -3.06
C GLN A 129 -17.80 3.88 -3.83
N LYS A 130 -18.45 3.27 -4.83
CA LYS A 130 -17.83 2.30 -5.74
C LYS A 130 -17.07 3.01 -6.85
N VAL A 131 -15.85 3.46 -6.55
CA VAL A 131 -15.02 4.29 -7.46
C VAL A 131 -13.65 3.69 -7.75
N TRP A 132 -13.25 2.65 -7.01
CA TRP A 132 -11.92 2.09 -7.09
C TRP A 132 -11.85 1.01 -8.17
N PHE A 133 -10.85 1.10 -9.04
CA PHE A 133 -10.47 0.05 -9.98
C PHE A 133 -9.02 -0.37 -9.71
N LYS A 134 -8.76 -1.68 -9.77
CA LYS A 134 -7.42 -2.22 -9.54
C LYS A 134 -6.57 -1.97 -10.78
N VAL A 135 -5.37 -1.41 -10.62
CA VAL A 135 -4.44 -1.14 -11.74
C VAL A 135 -3.25 -2.09 -11.76
N GLN A 136 -2.89 -2.65 -10.61
CA GLN A 136 -1.82 -3.62 -10.52
C GLN A 136 -2.02 -4.54 -9.32
N GLU A 137 -1.55 -5.77 -9.45
CA GLU A 137 -1.38 -6.69 -8.33
C GLU A 137 -0.14 -7.56 -8.52
N GLY A 138 0.47 -7.94 -7.40
CA GLY A 138 1.46 -9.01 -7.32
C GLY A 138 1.16 -9.85 -6.08
N GLY A 139 1.34 -11.17 -6.18
CA GLY A 139 1.03 -12.13 -5.12
C GLY A 139 2.20 -13.05 -4.79
N ARG A 140 1.89 -14.31 -4.50
CA ARG A 140 2.88 -15.39 -4.31
C ARG A 140 3.31 -15.97 -5.65
N GLU A 141 4.59 -16.26 -5.82
CA GLU A 141 5.09 -16.99 -6.99
C GLU A 141 4.81 -18.49 -6.85
N GLY A 142 3.69 -18.94 -7.43
CA GLY A 142 3.25 -20.33 -7.34
C GLY A 142 3.07 -20.75 -5.88
N THR A 143 3.94 -21.64 -5.41
CA THR A 143 3.98 -22.10 -4.01
C THR A 143 5.31 -21.80 -3.31
N SER A 144 6.15 -20.94 -3.88
CA SER A 144 7.46 -20.60 -3.33
C SER A 144 7.34 -19.70 -2.07
N ASN A 145 8.47 -19.28 -1.49
CA ASN A 145 8.50 -18.24 -0.45
C ASN A 145 8.74 -16.83 -1.02
N THR A 146 8.66 -16.68 -2.34
CA THR A 146 8.79 -15.38 -3.01
C THR A 146 7.40 -14.76 -3.18
N TRP A 147 7.31 -13.50 -2.78
CA TRP A 147 6.10 -12.70 -2.78
C TRP A 147 6.38 -11.33 -3.40
N ALA A 148 5.33 -10.60 -3.76
CA ALA A 148 5.45 -9.23 -4.22
C ALA A 148 6.17 -8.29 -3.23
N THR A 149 6.15 -8.60 -1.93
CA THR A 149 6.92 -7.85 -0.91
C THR A 149 8.40 -8.22 -0.82
N THR A 150 8.83 -9.36 -1.39
CA THR A 150 10.22 -9.85 -1.27
C THR A 150 11.30 -8.85 -1.71
N PRO A 151 11.12 -8.07 -2.80
CA PRO A 151 12.09 -7.03 -3.18
C PRO A 151 12.25 -5.90 -2.15
N LEU A 152 11.22 -5.62 -1.35
CA LEU A 152 11.23 -4.55 -0.34
C LEU A 152 12.01 -4.92 0.93
N MET A 153 12.27 -6.22 1.11
CA MET A 153 12.99 -6.77 2.27
C MET A 153 14.51 -6.71 2.11
N LYS A 154 15.02 -6.20 0.99
CA LYS A 154 16.45 -6.15 0.66
C LYS A 154 17.03 -4.78 1.00
N ALA A 155 18.33 -4.73 1.33
CA ALA A 155 19.01 -3.48 1.66
C ALA A 155 18.97 -2.45 0.51
N ASP A 156 18.95 -2.93 -0.74
CA ASP A 156 18.87 -2.08 -1.93
C ASP A 156 17.43 -1.72 -2.34
N ASN A 157 16.41 -2.18 -1.57
CA ASN A 157 14.96 -1.94 -1.68
C ASN A 157 14.60 -1.07 -2.88
N LYS A 158 14.23 -1.67 -4.01
CA LYS A 158 13.99 -0.92 -5.26
C LYS A 158 12.63 -0.22 -5.32
N GLY A 159 11.83 -0.31 -4.25
CA GLY A 159 10.45 0.13 -4.26
C GLY A 159 9.55 -0.78 -5.08
N ILE A 160 8.30 -0.35 -5.29
CA ILE A 160 7.31 -1.00 -6.15
C ILE A 160 6.96 -0.06 -7.28
N ASP A 161 7.10 -0.55 -8.51
CA ASP A 161 6.61 0.15 -9.69
C ASP A 161 5.14 -0.17 -9.94
N TYR A 162 4.36 0.82 -10.37
CA TYR A 162 3.09 0.59 -11.05
C TYR A 162 2.94 1.52 -12.26
N THR A 163 2.20 1.09 -13.26
CA THR A 163 1.93 1.89 -14.47
C THR A 163 0.55 2.51 -14.40
N ILE A 164 0.45 3.81 -14.65
CA ILE A 164 -0.84 4.49 -14.82
C ILE A 164 -1.45 4.00 -16.13
N PRO A 165 -2.68 3.43 -16.16
CA PRO A 165 -3.26 2.93 -17.40
C PRO A 165 -3.31 4.00 -18.48
N GLU A 166 -2.86 3.68 -19.70
CA GLU A 166 -2.72 4.67 -20.77
C GLU A 166 -4.05 5.19 -21.32
N CYS A 167 -5.11 4.39 -21.24
CA CYS A 167 -6.39 4.68 -21.88
C CYS A 167 -7.36 5.50 -21.00
N ILE A 168 -7.03 5.79 -19.74
CA ILE A 168 -7.94 6.51 -18.83
C ILE A 168 -8.02 7.99 -19.19
N LYS A 169 -9.15 8.61 -18.82
CA LYS A 169 -9.37 10.05 -19.00
C LYS A 169 -8.35 10.88 -18.22
N PRO A 170 -7.74 11.94 -18.78
CA PRO A 170 -6.94 12.88 -17.99
C PRO A 170 -7.77 13.52 -16.87
N GLY A 171 -7.12 13.89 -15.77
CA GLY A 171 -7.76 14.52 -14.62
C GLY A 171 -7.15 14.10 -13.29
N TYR A 172 -7.86 14.37 -12.20
CA TYR A 172 -7.38 14.08 -10.86
C TYR A 172 -7.73 12.64 -10.45
N TYR A 173 -6.75 11.95 -9.87
CA TYR A 173 -6.91 10.57 -9.39
C TYR A 173 -6.32 10.42 -8.01
N LEU A 174 -7.04 9.68 -7.17
CA LEU A 174 -6.52 9.13 -5.93
C LEU A 174 -5.98 7.74 -6.24
N VAL A 175 -4.73 7.49 -5.87
CA VAL A 175 -4.10 6.18 -5.94
C VAL A 175 -4.09 5.61 -4.54
N ARG A 176 -4.51 4.36 -4.39
CA ARG A 176 -4.38 3.59 -3.15
C ARG A 176 -3.43 2.45 -3.39
N HIS A 177 -2.34 2.42 -2.65
CA HIS A 177 -1.34 1.36 -2.70
C HIS A 177 -1.31 0.64 -1.36
N GLU A 178 -1.20 -0.68 -1.36
CA GLU A 178 -1.14 -1.46 -0.12
C GLU A 178 -0.21 -2.66 -0.20
N ILE A 179 0.29 -3.03 0.98
CA ILE A 179 0.77 -4.37 1.29
C ILE A 179 -0.28 -5.03 2.19
N ILE A 180 -0.51 -6.33 2.00
CA ILE A 180 -1.27 -7.16 2.94
C ILE A 180 -0.30 -8.19 3.54
N ALA A 181 0.21 -7.97 4.75
CA ALA A 181 1.09 -8.93 5.40
C ALA A 181 0.28 -10.12 5.93
N LEU A 182 0.74 -11.34 5.61
CA LEU A 182 0.00 -12.58 5.85
C LEU A 182 0.61 -13.47 6.94
N HIS A 183 1.68 -13.02 7.59
CA HIS A 183 2.45 -13.82 8.56
C HIS A 183 1.60 -14.32 9.74
N SER A 184 0.50 -13.63 10.06
CA SER A 184 -0.46 -13.99 11.12
C SER A 184 -1.87 -14.27 10.58
N ALA A 185 -2.02 -14.50 9.27
CA ALA A 185 -3.32 -14.55 8.60
C ALA A 185 -4.00 -15.93 8.60
N TYR A 186 -3.56 -16.90 9.42
CA TYR A 186 -4.16 -18.24 9.49
C TYR A 186 -5.65 -18.20 9.88
N SER A 187 -6.07 -17.16 10.61
CA SER A 187 -7.46 -16.85 10.98
C SER A 187 -7.76 -15.37 10.72
N TYR A 188 -9.05 -15.01 10.78
CA TYR A 188 -9.50 -13.62 10.73
C TYR A 188 -10.16 -13.20 12.06
N PRO A 189 -9.83 -12.02 12.63
CA PRO A 189 -8.74 -11.10 12.22
C PRO A 189 -7.35 -11.75 12.28
N GLY A 190 -6.40 -11.21 11.49
CA GLY A 190 -5.03 -11.72 11.44
C GLY A 190 -4.20 -11.20 10.25
N ALA A 191 -4.82 -11.00 9.08
CA ALA A 191 -4.17 -10.27 7.99
C ALA A 191 -3.99 -8.80 8.33
N GLN A 192 -2.82 -8.26 8.00
CA GLN A 192 -2.42 -6.89 8.32
C GLN A 192 -2.30 -6.05 7.06
N PHE A 193 -3.14 -5.03 6.95
CA PHE A 193 -3.21 -4.17 5.77
C PHE A 193 -2.43 -2.88 6.02
N TYR A 194 -1.59 -2.50 5.07
CA TYR A 194 -0.82 -1.25 5.10
C TYR A 194 -1.22 -0.39 3.91
N PRO A 195 -2.43 0.17 3.89
CA PRO A 195 -2.85 1.08 2.85
C PRO A 195 -2.14 2.44 3.00
N GLY A 196 -1.87 3.08 1.87
CA GLY A 196 -1.50 4.48 1.78
C GLY A 196 -2.08 5.07 0.49
N CYS A 197 -2.41 6.35 0.52
CA CYS A 197 -2.98 7.03 -0.64
C CYS A 197 -2.16 8.24 -1.07
N HIS A 198 -2.04 8.45 -2.38
CA HIS A 198 -1.43 9.63 -2.96
C HIS A 198 -2.23 10.16 -4.15
N GLN A 199 -2.08 11.46 -4.40
CA GLN A 199 -2.91 12.19 -5.33
C GLN A 199 -2.13 12.52 -6.60
N LEU A 200 -2.73 12.23 -7.74
CA LEU A 200 -2.18 12.50 -9.06
C LEU A 200 -3.04 13.49 -9.83
N LYS A 201 -2.38 14.26 -10.70
CA LYS A 201 -2.98 14.94 -11.84
C LYS A 201 -2.49 14.24 -13.10
N VAL A 202 -3.32 13.35 -13.65
CA VAL A 202 -3.00 12.58 -14.85
C VAL A 202 -3.21 13.44 -16.09
N THR A 203 -2.19 13.51 -16.95
CA THR A 203 -2.22 14.20 -18.24
C THR A 203 -2.13 13.20 -19.39
N GLY A 204 -2.54 13.62 -20.59
CA GLY A 204 -2.64 12.73 -21.75
C GLY A 204 -3.72 11.65 -21.57
N GLY A 205 -3.51 10.50 -22.22
CA GLY A 205 -4.43 9.37 -22.19
C GLY A 205 -5.58 9.46 -23.19
N ALA A 206 -6.62 8.66 -22.97
CA ALA A 206 -7.80 8.60 -23.84
C ALA A 206 -9.07 8.97 -23.07
N ASN A 207 -10.20 8.31 -23.31
CA ASN A 207 -11.47 8.60 -22.63
C ASN A 207 -12.14 7.33 -22.08
N THR A 208 -11.35 6.30 -21.78
CA THR A 208 -11.89 5.06 -21.22
C THR A 208 -12.29 5.28 -19.78
N THR A 209 -13.52 4.90 -19.47
CA THR A 209 -14.01 4.86 -18.08
C THR A 209 -13.80 3.46 -17.53
N PRO A 210 -13.03 3.30 -16.44
CA PRO A 210 -12.82 2.00 -15.83
C PRO A 210 -14.12 1.33 -15.39
N THR A 211 -14.19 0.01 -15.58
CA THR A 211 -15.33 -0.83 -15.17
C THR A 211 -14.93 -1.70 -13.97
N GLY A 212 -15.89 -2.42 -13.39
CA GLY A 212 -15.62 -3.28 -12.23
C GLY A 212 -15.30 -2.50 -10.95
N LEU A 213 -15.88 -1.30 -10.80
CA LEU A 213 -15.60 -0.42 -9.68
C LEU A 213 -16.10 -1.02 -8.35
N VAL A 214 -15.26 -0.92 -7.33
CA VAL A 214 -15.52 -1.41 -5.97
C VAL A 214 -15.44 -0.28 -4.95
N ALA A 215 -16.05 -0.50 -3.79
CA ALA A 215 -15.92 0.37 -2.63
C ALA A 215 -14.84 -0.18 -1.69
N ILE A 216 -14.16 0.71 -0.98
CA ILE A 216 -13.20 0.36 0.06
C ILE A 216 -13.57 1.22 1.28
N PRO A 217 -14.11 0.68 2.38
CA PRO A 217 -14.33 -0.74 2.68
C PRO A 217 -15.40 -1.39 1.80
N GLY A 218 -15.39 -2.73 1.74
CA GLY A 218 -16.36 -3.56 1.01
C GLY A 218 -15.77 -4.46 -0.09
N VAL A 219 -14.58 -4.12 -0.61
CA VAL A 219 -13.86 -4.95 -1.58
C VAL A 219 -13.31 -6.25 -0.96
N TYR A 220 -12.97 -6.22 0.33
CA TYR A 220 -12.39 -7.34 1.06
C TYR A 220 -13.37 -7.91 2.07
N LYS A 221 -13.33 -9.22 2.24
CA LYS A 221 -14.03 -9.95 3.28
C LYS A 221 -13.02 -10.73 4.10
N GLY A 222 -13.24 -10.83 5.41
CA GLY A 222 -12.35 -11.61 6.28
C GLY A 222 -12.19 -13.06 5.82
N ALA A 223 -13.27 -13.64 5.28
CA ALA A 223 -13.30 -15.01 4.75
C ALA A 223 -12.73 -15.17 3.32
N ASP A 224 -12.26 -14.10 2.66
CA ASP A 224 -11.62 -14.24 1.35
C ASP A 224 -10.37 -15.11 1.49
N ALA A 225 -10.16 -16.03 0.53
CA ALA A 225 -9.06 -17.01 0.58
C ALA A 225 -7.65 -16.37 0.54
N GLY A 226 -7.55 -15.10 0.15
CA GLY A 226 -6.31 -14.31 0.20
C GLY A 226 -6.14 -13.49 1.49
N ILE A 227 -7.18 -13.43 2.34
CA ILE A 227 -7.20 -12.68 3.60
C ILE A 227 -7.09 -13.65 4.78
N THR A 228 -7.90 -14.72 4.83
CA THR A 228 -7.63 -15.85 5.73
C THR A 228 -6.78 -16.87 4.97
N TYR A 229 -5.48 -16.86 5.23
CA TYR A 229 -4.49 -17.63 4.47
C TYR A 229 -3.32 -18.08 5.36
N ASP A 230 -2.86 -19.31 5.16
CA ASP A 230 -1.66 -19.86 5.81
C ASP A 230 -0.46 -19.78 4.85
N PRO A 231 0.45 -18.79 5.00
CA PRO A 231 1.62 -18.68 4.14
C PRO A 231 2.67 -19.76 4.40
N TYR A 232 2.60 -20.44 5.54
CA TYR A 232 3.56 -21.45 5.97
C TYR A 232 3.05 -22.89 5.77
N LYS A 233 1.86 -23.06 5.18
CA LYS A 233 1.32 -24.37 4.84
C LYS A 233 2.33 -25.15 4.01
N GLY A 234 2.62 -26.39 4.41
CA GLY A 234 3.62 -27.25 3.78
C GLY A 234 5.08 -26.98 4.17
N LYS A 235 5.35 -25.96 5.00
CA LYS A 235 6.73 -25.66 5.46
C LYS A 235 7.11 -26.45 6.71
N PHE A 236 6.20 -26.56 7.68
CA PHE A 236 6.50 -27.13 9.00
C PHE A 236 5.83 -28.50 9.25
N ILE A 237 4.76 -28.82 8.52
CA ILE A 237 4.02 -30.08 8.66
C ILE A 237 4.26 -30.92 7.39
N PRO A 238 5.01 -32.03 7.45
CA PRO A 238 5.40 -32.83 6.27
C PRO A 238 4.23 -33.38 5.44
N THR A 239 3.07 -33.55 6.06
CA THR A 239 1.86 -34.07 5.41
C THR A 239 1.00 -32.97 4.75
N SER A 240 1.31 -31.70 5.00
CA SER A 240 0.59 -30.57 4.42
C SER A 240 1.25 -30.13 3.11
N LYS A 241 0.44 -29.75 2.10
CA LYS A 241 0.95 -29.27 0.81
C LYS A 241 0.97 -27.74 0.78
N PRO A 242 2.03 -27.11 0.23
CA PRO A 242 2.05 -25.69 -0.07
C PRO A 242 0.85 -25.25 -0.90
N ALA A 243 0.29 -24.08 -0.59
CA ALA A 243 -0.87 -23.53 -1.28
C ALA A 243 -0.44 -22.41 -2.23
N THR A 244 -1.09 -22.34 -3.40
CA THR A 244 -1.05 -21.13 -4.23
C THR A 244 -1.80 -20.00 -3.53
N TYR A 245 -1.60 -18.76 -3.98
CA TYR A 245 -2.24 -17.59 -3.40
C TYR A 245 -3.24 -16.96 -4.38
N LYS A 246 -4.47 -16.71 -3.92
CA LYS A 246 -5.47 -15.95 -4.67
C LYS A 246 -5.47 -14.52 -4.14
N ILE A 247 -5.04 -13.58 -4.97
CA ILE A 247 -5.03 -12.16 -4.61
C ILE A 247 -6.48 -11.68 -4.40
N PRO A 248 -6.77 -10.95 -3.31
CA PRO A 248 -8.12 -10.45 -3.02
C PRO A 248 -8.51 -9.26 -3.91
N GLY A 249 -9.81 -8.93 -3.94
CA GLY A 249 -10.37 -7.81 -4.72
C GLY A 249 -10.73 -8.13 -6.17
N PRO A 250 -11.13 -7.12 -6.98
CA PRO A 250 -11.58 -7.30 -8.36
C PRO A 250 -10.42 -7.68 -9.29
N ALA A 251 -10.73 -8.02 -10.53
CA ALA A 251 -9.70 -8.18 -11.57
C ALA A 251 -8.96 -6.85 -11.84
N VAL A 252 -7.71 -6.94 -12.29
CA VAL A 252 -6.95 -5.79 -12.78
C VAL A 252 -7.66 -5.20 -14.00
N PHE A 253 -7.90 -3.89 -13.97
CA PHE A 253 -8.40 -3.12 -15.09
C PHE A 253 -7.39 -3.17 -16.25
N LYS A 254 -7.90 -3.38 -17.46
CA LYS A 254 -7.12 -3.39 -18.68
C LYS A 254 -7.71 -2.38 -19.65
N CYS A 255 -6.81 -1.60 -20.25
CA CYS A 255 -7.02 -1.11 -21.60
C CYS A 255 -7.06 -2.33 -22.54
#